data_AF-A0A956BDX7-F1
#
_entry.id   AF-A0A956BDX7-F1
#
_cell.length_a   1.000
_cell.length_b   1.000
_cell.length_c   1.000
_cell.angle_alpha   90.00
_cell.angle_beta   90.00
_cell.angle_gamma   90.00
#
_symmetry.space_group_name_H-M   'P 1'
#
loop_
_entity.id
_entity.type
_entity.pdbx_description
1 polymer ?
#
loop_
_entity_poly.entity_id
_entity_poly.type
_entity_poly.pdbx_seq_one_letter_code
_entity_poly.pdbx_strand_id
1 'polypeptide(L)'
;MPCDEGESCSNGACAAQCANECGALNQRQCAGNGFQVCANHDEDACLEWGVVTACPGGQTCAAGACAARCANECVMGSAQCVGQGVQRCGNFDEDECTEWSAATPCGDGESCSNGACAAACGDECRLGATRCAPGGLQTCGDVDEDPCSDWGPARACPEGQFCSNGACAAACSDECARGAKRCTAGGVETCGQFDGDPCVEWSAATPCADGQVCSNGQCAATCSNECAQGSLQCAGNGFQTCGQFDGDACVEWSEIIACQAGTSCSDGVCGRFCSDECAAGASRCGGGGVQVCGQFDADACREWGSAVPCP
;
A
#
# COMPACT_ATOMS: atom_id res chain seq x y z
N MET A 1 3.44 17.39 106.49
CA MET A 1 2.62 18.44 105.85
C MET A 1 1.19 17.92 105.82
N PRO A 2 0.16 18.75 106.04
CA PRO A 2 -1.22 18.31 105.82
C PRO A 2 -1.38 17.92 104.34
N CYS A 3 -2.19 16.91 104.08
CA CYS A 3 -2.57 16.55 102.71
C CYS A 3 -3.46 17.64 102.12
N ASP A 4 -3.44 17.78 100.79
CA ASP A 4 -4.28 18.75 100.10
C ASP A 4 -5.77 18.34 100.17
N GLU A 5 -6.67 19.29 99.91
CA GLU A 5 -8.12 19.07 100.01
C GLU A 5 -8.54 17.95 99.02
N GLY A 6 -9.18 16.88 99.54
CA GLY A 6 -9.53 15.67 98.78
C GLY A 6 -8.57 14.48 98.97
N GLU A 7 -7.47 14.65 99.69
CA GLU A 7 -6.52 13.57 99.99
C GLU A 7 -6.57 13.13 101.46
N SER A 8 -6.35 11.83 101.70
CA SER A 8 -6.17 11.28 103.05
C SER A 8 -4.83 10.57 103.20
N CYS A 9 -4.24 10.66 104.38
CA CYS A 9 -2.96 10.03 104.68
C CYS A 9 -3.15 8.51 104.80
N SER A 10 -2.61 7.76 103.84
CA SER A 10 -2.58 6.30 103.85
C SER A 10 -1.13 5.84 103.67
N ASN A 11 -0.62 5.04 104.62
CA ASN A 11 0.77 4.55 104.66
C ASN A 11 1.86 5.64 104.56
N GLY A 12 1.61 6.83 105.12
CA GLY A 12 2.59 7.92 105.17
C GLY A 12 2.70 8.75 103.88
N ALA A 13 1.82 8.50 102.90
CA ALA A 13 1.63 9.34 101.72
C ALA A 13 0.21 9.88 101.68
N CYS A 14 0.03 11.07 101.13
CA CYS A 14 -1.29 11.59 100.80
C CYS A 14 -1.77 10.86 99.54
N ALA A 15 -2.98 10.30 99.61
CA ALA A 15 -3.62 9.61 98.50
C ALA A 15 -5.03 10.17 98.33
N ALA A 16 -5.43 10.38 97.08
CA ALA A 16 -6.79 10.79 96.73
C ALA A 16 -7.82 9.83 97.36
N GLN A 17 -8.91 10.38 97.91
CA GLN A 17 -10.00 9.59 98.51
C GLN A 17 -10.95 8.97 97.46
N CYS A 18 -10.70 9.24 96.19
CA CYS A 18 -11.48 8.82 95.04
C CYS A 18 -10.67 7.83 94.18
N ALA A 19 -11.33 7.21 93.19
CA ALA A 19 -10.67 6.36 92.21
C ALA A 19 -11.04 6.86 90.81
N ASN A 20 -10.04 7.03 89.94
CA ASN A 20 -10.25 7.43 88.55
C ASN A 20 -11.22 6.46 87.84
N GLU A 21 -12.33 6.99 87.32
CA GLU A 21 -13.26 6.26 86.46
C GLU A 21 -12.74 6.14 85.02
N CYS A 22 -11.77 6.97 84.65
CA CYS A 22 -11.18 7.02 83.32
C CYS A 22 -9.66 7.22 83.36
N GLY A 23 -8.98 6.82 82.28
CA GLY A 23 -7.53 6.59 82.31
C GLY A 23 -6.68 7.86 82.13
N ALA A 24 -7.10 8.78 81.26
CA ALA A 24 -6.32 9.99 80.95
C ALA A 24 -7.21 11.20 80.68
N LEU A 25 -6.75 12.38 81.09
CA LEU A 25 -7.41 13.65 80.79
C LEU A 25 -7.64 13.79 79.28
N ASN A 26 -8.84 14.21 78.89
CA ASN A 26 -9.33 14.31 77.51
C ASN A 26 -9.51 12.98 76.76
N GLN A 27 -9.35 11.83 77.42
CA GLN A 27 -9.77 10.55 76.85
C GLN A 27 -11.27 10.63 76.50
N ARG A 28 -11.64 10.06 75.36
CA ARG A 28 -13.04 9.96 74.93
C ARG A 28 -13.49 8.52 74.88
N GLN A 29 -14.75 8.28 75.22
CA GLN A 29 -15.40 6.99 75.03
C GLN A 29 -16.82 7.18 74.50
N CYS A 30 -17.37 6.12 73.91
CA CYS A 30 -18.76 6.10 73.50
C CYS A 30 -19.67 5.69 74.67
N ALA A 31 -20.77 6.42 74.82
CA ALA A 31 -21.84 6.15 75.76
C ALA A 31 -23.19 6.36 75.05
N GLY A 32 -23.87 5.28 74.69
CA GLY A 32 -25.06 5.34 73.82
C GLY A 32 -24.72 5.91 72.43
N ASN A 33 -25.58 6.78 71.89
CA ASN A 33 -25.37 7.46 70.59
C ASN A 33 -24.57 8.77 70.73
N GLY A 34 -23.68 8.87 71.71
CA GLY A 34 -22.86 10.06 71.98
C GLY A 34 -21.53 9.69 72.62
N PHE A 35 -20.66 10.68 72.82
CA PHE A 35 -19.37 10.48 73.48
C PHE A 35 -19.27 11.27 74.79
N GLN A 36 -18.47 10.78 75.71
CA GLN A 36 -18.11 11.45 76.97
C GLN A 36 -16.63 11.77 76.96
N VAL A 37 -16.24 12.82 77.70
CA VAL A 37 -14.85 13.27 77.85
C VAL A 37 -14.42 13.10 79.29
N CYS A 38 -13.29 12.42 79.48
CA CYS A 38 -12.63 12.23 80.76
C CYS A 38 -12.02 13.56 81.23
N ALA A 39 -12.48 14.09 82.35
CA ALA A 39 -11.93 15.25 83.02
C ALA A 39 -12.25 15.17 84.51
N ASN A 40 -11.77 16.12 85.30
CA ASN A 40 -12.25 16.29 86.66
C ASN A 40 -13.54 17.12 86.60
N HIS A 41 -14.67 16.52 87.01
CA HIS A 41 -16.00 17.15 86.93
C HIS A 41 -16.57 17.56 88.29
N ASP A 42 -15.80 17.40 89.38
CA ASP A 42 -16.18 17.83 90.72
C ASP A 42 -15.00 18.48 91.49
N GLU A 43 -15.03 18.45 92.82
CA GLU A 43 -14.07 19.15 93.69
C GLU A 43 -12.92 18.23 94.15
N ASP A 44 -12.88 16.97 93.74
CA ASP A 44 -11.79 16.05 94.11
C ASP A 44 -10.64 16.04 93.09
N ALA A 45 -9.70 15.09 93.20
CA ALA A 45 -8.50 15.02 92.35
C ALA A 45 -8.57 13.94 91.26
N CYS A 46 -9.66 13.19 91.18
CA CYS A 46 -9.83 12.08 90.26
C CYS A 46 -10.39 12.54 88.91
N LEU A 47 -10.40 11.60 87.97
CA LEU A 47 -10.97 11.81 86.64
C LEU A 47 -12.26 11.00 86.48
N GLU A 48 -13.31 11.69 86.06
CA GLU A 48 -14.65 11.16 85.84
C GLU A 48 -15.08 11.31 84.38
N TRP A 49 -16.09 10.52 83.99
CA TRP A 49 -16.76 10.72 82.71
C TRP A 49 -17.77 11.86 82.80
N GLY A 50 -17.59 12.88 81.95
CA GLY A 50 -18.56 13.97 81.84
C GLY A 50 -19.90 13.53 81.22
N VAL A 51 -20.80 14.50 81.07
CA VAL A 51 -22.10 14.27 80.40
C VAL A 51 -21.92 13.79 78.96
N VAL A 52 -22.87 12.98 78.48
CA VAL A 52 -22.86 12.46 77.10
C VAL A 52 -23.16 13.62 76.13
N THR A 53 -22.22 13.90 75.23
CA THR A 53 -22.46 14.74 74.05
C THR A 53 -23.09 13.87 72.97
N ALA A 54 -24.39 14.06 72.72
CA ALA A 54 -25.13 13.30 71.71
C ALA A 54 -24.59 13.58 70.31
N CYS A 55 -24.47 12.54 69.48
CA CYS A 55 -24.09 12.72 68.09
C CYS A 55 -25.24 13.35 67.30
N PRO A 56 -24.92 14.30 66.38
CA PRO A 56 -25.90 14.88 65.47
C PRO A 56 -26.65 13.81 64.66
N GLY A 57 -27.81 14.18 64.10
CA GLY A 57 -28.56 13.30 63.18
C GLY A 57 -27.66 12.80 62.04
N GLY A 58 -27.79 11.52 61.68
CA GLY A 58 -26.93 10.86 60.69
C GLY A 58 -25.66 10.19 61.26
N GLN A 59 -25.26 10.53 62.49
CA GLN A 59 -24.04 10.02 63.10
C GLN A 59 -24.29 8.99 64.22
N THR A 60 -23.27 8.18 64.50
CA THR A 60 -23.17 7.28 65.65
C THR A 60 -21.82 7.46 66.33
N CYS A 61 -21.74 7.14 67.62
CA CYS A 61 -20.45 7.19 68.30
C CYS A 61 -19.59 5.98 67.89
N ALA A 62 -18.43 6.25 67.32
CA ALA A 62 -17.38 5.27 67.03
C ALA A 62 -16.04 5.80 67.56
N ALA A 63 -15.33 4.96 68.33
CA ALA A 63 -14.02 5.30 68.91
C ALA A 63 -13.97 6.63 69.70
N GLY A 64 -15.04 6.98 70.41
CA GLY A 64 -15.11 8.20 71.23
C GLY A 64 -15.34 9.49 70.43
N ALA A 65 -15.76 9.38 69.16
CA ALA A 65 -16.15 10.51 68.32
C ALA A 65 -17.43 10.19 67.55
N CYS A 66 -18.14 11.23 67.12
CA CYS A 66 -19.26 11.06 66.22
C CYS A 66 -18.76 10.84 64.79
N ALA A 67 -19.17 9.72 64.21
CA ALA A 67 -18.86 9.32 62.85
C ALA A 67 -20.17 9.09 62.09
N ALA A 68 -20.16 9.33 60.77
CA ALA A 68 -21.30 9.02 59.92
C ALA A 68 -21.70 7.54 60.07
N ARG A 69 -23.00 7.26 60.06
CA ARG A 69 -23.54 5.89 60.13
C ARG A 69 -23.21 5.06 58.88
N CYS A 70 -22.93 5.75 57.79
CA CYS A 70 -22.67 5.23 56.47
C CYS A 70 -21.39 5.88 55.92
N ALA A 71 -20.92 5.39 54.77
CA ALA A 71 -19.81 6.00 54.03
C ALA A 71 -20.24 6.22 52.59
N ASN A 72 -19.92 7.39 52.03
CA ASN A 72 -20.19 7.70 50.64
C ASN A 72 -19.52 6.69 49.71
N GLU A 73 -20.29 6.01 48.88
CA GLU A 73 -19.79 5.10 47.86
C GLU A 73 -19.31 5.87 46.61
N CYS A 74 -19.81 7.09 46.43
CA CYS A 74 -19.60 7.90 45.24
C CYS A 74 -19.62 9.42 45.55
N VAL A 75 -19.45 10.26 44.53
CA VAL A 75 -19.50 11.72 44.66
C VAL A 75 -20.79 12.22 44.02
N MET A 76 -21.61 12.95 44.78
CA MET A 76 -22.91 13.47 44.34
C MET A 76 -22.88 14.01 42.89
N GLY A 77 -23.75 13.48 42.03
CA GLY A 77 -23.87 13.90 40.63
C GLY A 77 -22.87 13.25 39.67
N SER A 78 -21.92 12.44 40.16
CA SER A 78 -21.09 11.62 39.28
C SER A 78 -21.92 10.55 38.55
N ALA A 79 -21.40 10.06 37.44
CA ALA A 79 -21.98 8.97 36.69
C ALA A 79 -20.91 7.96 36.29
N GLN A 80 -21.28 6.68 36.24
CA GLN A 80 -20.39 5.61 35.82
C GLN A 80 -21.11 4.60 34.92
N CYS A 81 -20.32 3.80 34.23
CA CYS A 81 -20.82 2.71 33.40
C CYS A 81 -20.71 1.38 34.12
N VAL A 82 -21.82 0.64 34.16
CA VAL A 82 -21.87 -0.74 34.62
C VAL A 82 -22.58 -1.57 33.57
N GLY A 83 -21.83 -2.44 32.89
CA GLY A 83 -22.32 -3.13 31.69
C GLY A 83 -22.70 -2.13 30.59
N GLN A 84 -23.91 -2.28 30.04
CA GLN A 84 -24.48 -1.38 29.01
C GLN A 84 -25.33 -0.24 29.62
N GLY A 85 -25.27 -0.02 30.94
CA GLY A 85 -26.11 0.97 31.62
C GLY A 85 -25.33 2.02 32.39
N VAL A 86 -25.96 3.18 32.57
CA VAL A 86 -25.44 4.31 33.37
C VAL A 86 -25.96 4.20 34.79
N GLN A 87 -25.08 4.30 35.78
CA GLN A 87 -25.43 4.60 37.16
C GLN A 87 -25.16 6.06 37.47
N ARG A 88 -25.98 6.67 38.32
CA ARG A 88 -25.81 8.04 38.81
C ARG A 88 -25.63 8.02 40.31
N CYS A 89 -24.72 8.83 40.82
CA CYS A 89 -24.51 8.99 42.24
C CYS A 89 -25.53 9.97 42.83
N GLY A 90 -26.22 9.52 43.87
CA GLY A 90 -27.25 10.26 44.59
C GLY A 90 -27.52 9.60 45.93
N ASN A 91 -28.53 10.08 46.66
CA ASN A 91 -29.00 9.40 47.86
C ASN A 91 -30.26 8.60 47.47
N PHE A 92 -30.18 7.27 47.60
CA PHE A 92 -31.23 6.35 47.16
C PHE A 92 -31.90 5.59 48.30
N ASP A 93 -31.58 5.91 49.55
CA ASP A 93 -32.22 5.35 50.74
C ASP A 93 -32.53 6.42 51.79
N GLU A 94 -32.59 6.05 53.08
CA GLU A 94 -33.01 6.94 54.18
C GLU A 94 -31.83 7.56 54.94
N ASP A 95 -30.58 7.21 54.62
CA ASP A 95 -29.42 7.77 55.30
C ASP A 95 -28.91 9.07 54.65
N GLU A 96 -27.74 9.57 55.05
CA GLU A 96 -27.19 10.85 54.56
C GLU A 96 -26.08 10.69 53.51
N CYS A 97 -25.72 9.45 53.19
CA CYS A 97 -24.65 9.13 52.27
C CYS A 97 -25.15 9.14 50.82
N THR A 98 -24.19 9.01 49.90
CA THR A 98 -24.47 8.86 48.48
C THR A 98 -24.06 7.49 47.98
N GLU A 99 -24.98 6.87 47.23
CA GLU A 99 -24.91 5.54 46.64
C GLU A 99 -25.05 5.61 45.12
N TRP A 100 -24.70 4.52 44.45
CA TRP A 100 -24.97 4.37 43.03
C TRP A 100 -26.42 3.92 42.79
N SER A 101 -27.12 4.60 41.86
CA SER A 101 -28.44 4.17 41.40
C SER A 101 -28.41 2.77 40.79
N ALA A 102 -29.59 2.18 40.58
CA ALA A 102 -29.72 1.07 39.63
C ALA A 102 -29.19 1.50 38.24
N ALA A 103 -28.54 0.58 37.52
CA ALA A 103 -28.05 0.84 36.17
C ALA A 103 -29.22 1.04 35.20
N THR A 104 -29.28 2.19 34.54
CA THR A 104 -30.26 2.48 33.49
C THR A 104 -29.67 2.05 32.15
N PRO A 105 -30.24 1.07 31.43
CA PRO A 105 -29.72 0.63 30.14
C PRO A 105 -29.71 1.78 29.11
N CYS A 106 -28.68 1.81 28.27
CA CYS A 106 -28.65 2.70 27.11
C CYS A 106 -29.64 2.23 26.03
N GLY A 107 -30.04 3.17 25.15
CA GLY A 107 -30.97 2.88 24.06
C GLY A 107 -30.36 1.99 22.98
N ASP A 108 -31.19 1.58 22.01
CA ASP A 108 -30.72 0.85 20.84
C ASP A 108 -29.66 1.67 20.08
N GLY A 109 -28.53 1.05 19.73
CA GLY A 109 -27.39 1.72 19.08
C GLY A 109 -26.45 2.50 20.01
N GLU A 110 -26.75 2.57 21.31
CA GLU A 110 -25.91 3.24 22.30
C GLU A 110 -25.17 2.25 23.20
N SER A 111 -23.99 2.67 23.68
CA SER A 111 -23.23 2.00 24.72
C SER A 111 -22.87 2.99 25.82
N CYS A 112 -22.73 2.50 27.05
CA CYS A 112 -22.29 3.37 28.12
C CYS A 112 -20.78 3.68 27.96
N SER A 113 -20.47 4.96 27.79
CA SER A 113 -19.10 5.48 27.73
C SER A 113 -18.98 6.71 28.63
N ASN A 114 -17.97 6.72 29.51
CA ASN A 114 -17.70 7.82 30.44
C ASN A 114 -18.90 8.28 31.30
N GLY A 115 -19.74 7.33 31.73
CA GLY A 115 -20.92 7.62 32.56
C GLY A 115 -22.10 8.22 31.79
N ALA A 116 -22.10 8.13 30.46
CA ALA A 116 -23.20 8.55 29.59
C ALA A 116 -23.48 7.50 28.52
N CYS A 117 -24.73 7.44 28.07
CA CYS A 117 -25.05 6.72 26.84
C CYS A 117 -24.53 7.54 25.67
N ALA A 118 -23.71 6.90 24.84
CA ALA A 118 -23.15 7.47 23.63
C ALA A 118 -23.31 6.44 22.51
N ALA A 119 -23.31 6.91 21.27
CA ALA A 119 -23.29 6.04 20.11
C ALA A 119 -22.22 4.94 20.27
N ALA A 120 -22.63 3.68 20.12
CA ALA A 120 -21.72 2.54 20.18
C ALA A 120 -20.84 2.42 18.91
N CYS A 121 -21.27 3.09 17.86
CA CYS A 121 -20.58 3.25 16.59
C CYS A 121 -19.70 4.51 16.61
N GLY A 122 -18.81 4.63 15.64
CA GLY A 122 -18.07 5.86 15.39
C GLY A 122 -18.29 6.30 13.95
N ASP A 123 -18.44 7.60 13.72
CA ASP A 123 -18.58 8.16 12.37
C ASP A 123 -17.42 7.71 11.47
N GLU A 124 -17.73 6.93 10.43
CA GLU A 124 -16.76 6.56 9.38
C GLU A 124 -16.51 7.73 8.43
N CYS A 125 -17.45 8.67 8.35
CA CYS A 125 -17.41 9.80 7.45
C CYS A 125 -18.17 11.02 7.98
N ARG A 126 -18.17 12.11 7.22
CA ARG A 126 -18.95 13.30 7.54
C ARG A 126 -20.26 13.21 6.77
N LEU A 127 -21.40 13.34 7.45
CA LEU A 127 -22.73 13.32 6.81
C LEU A 127 -22.77 14.19 5.54
N GLY A 128 -23.20 13.58 4.42
CA GLY A 128 -23.27 14.22 3.11
C GLY A 128 -21.95 14.34 2.34
N ALA A 129 -20.81 13.94 2.91
CA ALA A 129 -19.55 13.85 2.18
C ALA A 129 -19.67 12.81 1.06
N THR A 130 -18.92 13.05 -0.02
CA THR A 130 -18.88 12.15 -1.16
C THR A 130 -17.46 11.66 -1.42
N ARG A 131 -17.32 10.43 -1.89
CA ARG A 131 -16.04 9.86 -2.32
C ARG A 131 -16.23 8.91 -3.48
N CYS A 132 -15.15 8.64 -4.21
CA CYS A 132 -15.12 7.59 -5.22
C CYS A 132 -14.65 6.27 -4.61
N ALA A 133 -15.37 5.21 -4.92
CA ALA A 133 -15.05 3.83 -4.56
C ALA A 133 -15.21 2.93 -5.81
N PRO A 134 -14.73 1.68 -5.78
CA PRO A 134 -15.04 0.72 -6.84
C PRO A 134 -16.55 0.63 -7.08
N GLY A 135 -16.99 0.85 -8.32
CA GLY A 135 -18.41 0.86 -8.69
C GLY A 135 -19.09 2.25 -8.70
N GLY A 136 -18.43 3.32 -8.25
CA GLY A 136 -18.88 4.70 -8.46
C GLY A 136 -18.85 5.60 -7.22
N LEU A 137 -19.79 6.55 -7.15
CA LEU A 137 -19.87 7.57 -6.12
C LEU A 137 -20.55 7.02 -4.85
N GLN A 138 -19.88 7.13 -3.71
CA GLN A 138 -20.49 6.92 -2.40
C GLN A 138 -20.88 8.25 -1.77
N THR A 139 -21.98 8.27 -1.03
CA THR A 139 -22.43 9.41 -0.22
C THR A 139 -22.56 8.94 1.22
N CYS A 140 -21.98 9.70 2.14
CA CYS A 140 -22.04 9.44 3.57
C CYS A 140 -23.44 9.73 4.11
N GLY A 141 -24.00 8.79 4.85
CA GLY A 141 -25.37 8.83 5.39
C GLY A 141 -25.53 7.88 6.56
N ASP A 142 -26.72 7.82 7.13
CA ASP A 142 -27.13 6.73 8.03
C ASP A 142 -27.63 5.58 7.12
N VAL A 143 -26.89 4.46 7.10
CA VAL A 143 -27.10 3.38 6.12
C VAL A 143 -27.65 2.11 6.79
N ASP A 144 -27.42 1.94 8.07
CA ASP A 144 -27.80 0.78 8.89
C ASP A 144 -28.67 1.16 10.12
N GLU A 145 -29.26 2.36 10.11
CA GLU A 145 -30.23 2.87 11.09
C GLU A 145 -29.62 3.05 12.49
N ASP A 146 -28.35 3.44 12.54
CA ASP A 146 -27.63 3.75 13.76
C ASP A 146 -27.32 5.27 13.85
N PRO A 147 -26.93 5.79 15.03
CA PRO A 147 -26.71 7.23 15.20
C PRO A 147 -25.43 7.77 14.55
N CYS A 148 -24.63 6.93 13.89
CA CYS A 148 -23.38 7.29 13.21
C CYS A 148 -23.56 7.40 11.70
N SER A 149 -22.53 7.94 11.05
CA SER A 149 -22.53 8.14 9.60
C SER A 149 -21.52 7.25 8.89
N ASP A 150 -22.04 6.56 7.88
CA ASP A 150 -21.38 5.47 7.17
C ASP A 150 -21.40 5.70 5.65
N TRP A 151 -20.46 5.05 4.98
CA TRP A 151 -20.41 5.12 3.53
C TRP A 151 -21.49 4.23 2.91
N GLY A 152 -22.51 4.87 2.33
CA GLY A 152 -23.53 4.18 1.56
C GLY A 152 -22.98 3.41 0.35
N PRO A 153 -23.79 2.55 -0.29
CA PRO A 153 -23.36 1.78 -1.46
C PRO A 153 -22.89 2.67 -2.60
N ALA A 154 -21.85 2.24 -3.33
CA ALA A 154 -21.35 2.94 -4.49
C ALA A 154 -22.41 2.95 -5.60
N ARG A 155 -22.74 4.15 -6.09
CA ARG A 155 -23.67 4.34 -7.21
C ARG A 155 -22.89 4.66 -8.47
N ALA A 156 -23.12 3.89 -9.53
CA ALA A 156 -22.53 4.15 -10.83
C ALA A 156 -22.85 5.58 -11.29
N CYS A 157 -21.86 6.25 -11.87
CA CYS A 157 -22.09 7.56 -12.44
C CYS A 157 -23.01 7.49 -13.67
N PRO A 158 -23.71 8.58 -14.02
CA PRO A 158 -24.48 8.65 -15.25
C PRO A 158 -23.63 8.30 -16.48
N GLU A 159 -24.28 7.85 -17.55
CA GLU A 159 -23.61 7.46 -18.79
C GLU A 159 -22.66 8.57 -19.28
N GLY A 160 -21.42 8.18 -19.59
CA GLY A 160 -20.35 9.10 -20.02
C GLY A 160 -19.67 9.90 -18.91
N GLN A 161 -19.95 9.62 -17.64
CA GLN A 161 -19.28 10.22 -16.49
C GLN A 161 -18.53 9.18 -15.67
N PHE A 162 -17.46 9.60 -15.04
CA PHE A 162 -16.65 8.77 -14.16
C PHE A 162 -16.60 9.43 -12.79
N CYS A 163 -16.48 8.62 -11.74
CA CYS A 163 -16.28 9.17 -10.42
C CYS A 163 -14.85 9.69 -10.31
N SER A 164 -14.70 11.01 -10.18
CA SER A 164 -13.43 11.69 -9.98
C SER A 164 -13.57 12.73 -8.87
N ASN A 165 -12.63 12.73 -7.92
CA ASN A 165 -12.61 13.68 -6.79
C ASN A 165 -13.93 13.77 -6.00
N GLY A 166 -14.61 12.64 -5.79
CA GLY A 166 -15.88 12.62 -5.04
C GLY A 166 -17.06 13.22 -5.79
N ALA A 167 -17.01 13.29 -7.13
CA ALA A 167 -18.12 13.70 -7.97
C ALA A 167 -18.17 12.86 -9.26
N CYS A 168 -19.36 12.71 -9.83
CA CYS A 168 -19.47 12.22 -11.20
C CYS A 168 -19.15 13.38 -12.15
N ALA A 169 -18.10 13.21 -12.94
CA ALA A 169 -17.62 14.22 -13.88
C ALA A 169 -17.28 13.58 -15.23
N ALA A 170 -17.51 14.32 -16.31
CA ALA A 170 -16.91 14.03 -17.60
C ALA A 170 -15.49 14.63 -17.58
N ALA A 171 -14.50 13.90 -17.07
CA ALA A 171 -13.15 14.44 -16.95
C ALA A 171 -12.10 13.33 -17.02
N CYS A 172 -11.78 12.93 -18.24
CA CYS A 172 -10.46 12.44 -18.59
C CYS A 172 -9.69 13.61 -19.26
N SER A 173 -8.39 13.47 -19.49
CA SER A 173 -7.61 14.41 -20.28
C SER A 173 -6.78 13.66 -21.32
N ASP A 174 -6.75 14.14 -22.56
CA ASP A 174 -5.93 13.56 -23.63
C ASP A 174 -4.46 13.49 -23.20
N GLU A 175 -3.89 12.27 -23.14
CA GLU A 175 -2.47 12.05 -22.86
C GLU A 175 -1.59 12.37 -24.08
N CYS A 176 -2.19 12.37 -25.27
CA CYS A 176 -1.50 12.49 -26.55
C CYS A 176 -2.39 13.08 -27.65
N ALA A 177 -1.81 13.46 -28.79
CA ALA A 177 -2.60 13.89 -29.93
C ALA A 177 -3.13 12.67 -30.70
N ARG A 178 -4.45 12.59 -30.94
CA ARG A 178 -5.09 11.47 -31.65
C ARG A 178 -4.34 11.10 -32.93
N GLY A 179 -3.96 9.82 -33.06
CA GLY A 179 -3.20 9.29 -34.19
C GLY A 179 -1.69 9.54 -34.16
N ALA A 180 -1.15 10.26 -33.17
CA ALA A 180 0.28 10.39 -32.97
C ALA A 180 0.92 9.02 -32.74
N LYS A 181 2.19 8.87 -33.15
CA LYS A 181 2.98 7.65 -32.95
C LYS A 181 4.26 8.00 -32.22
N ARG A 182 4.71 7.11 -31.33
CA ARG A 182 6.00 7.25 -30.64
C ARG A 182 6.71 5.90 -30.53
N CYS A 183 8.01 5.98 -30.28
CA CYS A 183 8.84 4.81 -30.00
C CYS A 183 9.06 4.65 -28.50
N THR A 184 8.88 3.44 -28.01
CA THR A 184 9.27 2.99 -26.68
C THR A 184 10.19 1.78 -26.79
N ALA A 185 10.74 1.31 -25.66
CA ALA A 185 11.57 0.11 -25.64
C ALA A 185 10.83 -1.15 -26.14
N GLY A 186 9.49 -1.16 -26.07
CA GLY A 186 8.65 -2.27 -26.52
C GLY A 186 8.19 -2.18 -27.98
N GLY A 187 8.53 -1.11 -28.71
CA GLY A 187 8.14 -0.90 -30.11
C GLY A 187 7.34 0.38 -30.35
N VAL A 188 6.38 0.35 -31.27
CA VAL A 188 5.57 1.51 -31.69
C VAL A 188 4.29 1.59 -30.85
N GLU A 189 4.01 2.75 -30.28
CA GLU A 189 2.71 3.07 -29.66
C GLU A 189 1.94 4.07 -30.53
N THR A 190 0.62 3.93 -30.59
CA THR A 190 -0.29 4.83 -31.33
C THR A 190 -1.30 5.44 -30.38
N CYS A 191 -1.48 6.76 -30.47
CA CYS A 191 -2.46 7.49 -29.66
C CYS A 191 -3.88 7.26 -30.19
N GLY A 192 -4.78 6.78 -29.33
CA GLY A 192 -6.11 6.31 -29.70
C GLY A 192 -7.02 6.19 -28.50
N GLN A 193 -8.07 5.37 -28.63
CA GLN A 193 -9.05 5.09 -27.60
C GLN A 193 -9.02 3.60 -27.27
N PHE A 194 -8.67 3.25 -26.04
CA PHE A 194 -8.32 1.90 -25.62
C PHE A 194 -8.97 1.47 -24.31
N ASP A 195 -9.58 2.38 -23.54
CA ASP A 195 -10.24 2.04 -22.26
C ASP A 195 -11.72 2.48 -22.15
N GLY A 196 -12.25 3.15 -23.18
CA GLY A 196 -13.69 3.42 -23.32
C GLY A 196 -14.17 4.75 -22.74
N ASP A 197 -13.25 5.61 -22.28
CA ASP A 197 -13.56 7.01 -21.96
C ASP A 197 -13.51 7.92 -23.22
N PRO A 198 -13.79 9.24 -23.16
CA PRO A 198 -13.75 10.13 -24.32
C PRO A 198 -12.37 10.75 -24.67
N CYS A 199 -11.31 10.47 -23.91
CA CYS A 199 -9.96 11.02 -24.09
C CYS A 199 -9.01 10.02 -24.72
N VAL A 200 -7.92 10.50 -25.32
CA VAL A 200 -6.98 9.61 -26.02
C VAL A 200 -5.73 9.29 -25.20
N GLU A 201 -5.31 8.03 -25.28
CA GLU A 201 -4.12 7.49 -24.61
C GLU A 201 -3.25 6.65 -25.57
N TRP A 202 -2.06 6.28 -25.09
CA TRP A 202 -1.13 5.45 -25.85
C TRP A 202 -1.56 3.98 -25.84
N SER A 203 -1.61 3.37 -27.03
CA SER A 203 -1.81 1.92 -27.15
C SER A 203 -0.73 1.12 -26.42
N ALA A 204 -0.96 -0.18 -26.21
CA ALA A 204 0.14 -1.10 -25.96
C ALA A 204 1.19 -1.02 -27.09
N ALA A 205 2.47 -1.14 -26.72
CA ALA A 205 3.56 -1.11 -27.69
C ALA A 205 3.49 -2.33 -28.63
N THR A 206 3.53 -2.08 -29.93
CA THR A 206 3.63 -3.12 -30.96
C THR A 206 5.11 -3.35 -31.29
N PRO A 207 5.68 -4.52 -30.98
CA PRO A 207 7.08 -4.82 -31.27
C PRO A 207 7.40 -4.71 -32.76
N CYS A 208 8.60 -4.23 -33.07
CA CYS A 208 9.12 -4.31 -34.42
C CYS A 208 9.54 -5.75 -34.76
N ALA A 209 9.56 -6.08 -36.04
CA ALA A 209 10.03 -7.39 -36.49
C ALA A 209 11.54 -7.56 -36.23
N ASP A 210 12.02 -8.80 -36.30
CA ASP A 210 13.44 -9.10 -36.19
C ASP A 210 14.25 -8.25 -37.20
N GLY A 211 15.39 -7.70 -36.77
CA GLY A 211 16.21 -6.79 -37.58
C GLY A 211 15.69 -5.35 -37.73
N GLN A 212 14.61 -4.98 -37.03
CA GLN A 212 14.07 -3.63 -37.03
C GLN A 212 14.13 -2.99 -35.63
N VAL A 213 14.31 -1.67 -35.61
CA VAL A 213 14.18 -0.85 -34.41
C VAL A 213 13.11 0.21 -34.61
N CYS A 214 12.43 0.59 -33.54
CA CYS A 214 11.53 1.72 -33.60
C CYS A 214 12.34 3.02 -33.75
N SER A 215 12.10 3.74 -34.84
CA SER A 215 12.65 5.06 -35.11
C SER A 215 11.56 5.98 -35.65
N ASN A 216 11.43 7.18 -35.07
CA ASN A 216 10.42 8.19 -35.47
C ASN A 216 8.96 7.67 -35.51
N GLY A 217 8.59 6.81 -34.57
CA GLY A 217 7.23 6.23 -34.48
C GLY A 217 6.93 5.16 -35.54
N GLN A 218 7.97 4.58 -36.16
CA GLN A 218 7.86 3.53 -37.16
C GLN A 218 8.97 2.48 -36.97
N CYS A 219 8.69 1.24 -37.33
CA CYS A 219 9.74 0.21 -37.39
C CYS A 219 10.59 0.41 -38.63
N ALA A 220 11.89 0.58 -38.44
CA ALA A 220 12.87 0.79 -39.49
C ALA A 220 14.01 -0.24 -39.35
N ALA A 221 14.55 -0.68 -40.48
CA ALA A 221 15.70 -1.59 -40.50
C ALA A 221 16.92 -0.93 -39.83
N THR A 222 17.67 -1.70 -39.04
CA THR A 222 18.95 -1.25 -38.44
C THR A 222 20.13 -1.35 -39.39
N CYS A 223 19.96 -2.10 -40.46
CA CYS A 223 20.96 -2.44 -41.44
C CYS A 223 20.89 -1.50 -42.66
N SER A 224 21.87 -1.62 -43.54
CA SER A 224 21.90 -0.97 -44.86
C SER A 224 22.17 -2.02 -45.92
N ASN A 225 21.44 -1.96 -47.04
CA ASN A 225 21.69 -2.86 -48.18
C ASN A 225 23.14 -2.77 -48.67
N GLU A 226 23.85 -3.88 -48.70
CA GLU A 226 25.23 -3.95 -49.19
C GLU A 226 25.29 -3.99 -50.72
N CYS A 227 24.19 -4.42 -51.35
CA CYS A 227 24.09 -4.67 -52.77
C CYS A 227 22.65 -4.44 -53.29
N ALA A 228 22.45 -4.52 -54.60
CA ALA A 228 21.10 -4.46 -55.19
C ALA A 228 20.53 -5.87 -55.34
N GLN A 229 19.32 -6.11 -54.83
CA GLN A 229 18.63 -7.42 -54.86
C GLN A 229 18.78 -8.13 -56.22
N GLY A 230 19.27 -9.37 -56.20
CA GLY A 230 19.46 -10.20 -57.39
C GLY A 230 20.72 -9.92 -58.20
N SER A 231 21.56 -8.96 -57.79
CA SER A 231 22.85 -8.72 -58.44
C SER A 231 23.80 -9.91 -58.26
N LEU A 232 24.74 -10.05 -59.20
CA LEU A 232 25.81 -11.05 -59.16
C LEU A 232 27.17 -10.35 -59.13
N GLN A 233 28.12 -10.88 -58.37
CA GLN A 233 29.51 -10.43 -58.41
C GLN A 233 30.49 -11.60 -58.32
N CYS A 234 31.71 -11.40 -58.82
CA CYS A 234 32.80 -12.35 -58.59
C CYS A 234 33.52 -12.06 -57.27
N ALA A 235 33.77 -13.11 -56.49
CA ALA A 235 34.57 -13.08 -55.27
C ALA A 235 35.54 -14.28 -55.28
N GLY A 236 36.82 -14.01 -55.53
CA GLY A 236 37.80 -15.07 -55.77
C GLY A 236 37.49 -15.88 -57.04
N ASN A 237 37.66 -17.21 -56.99
CA ASN A 237 37.29 -18.12 -58.09
C ASN A 237 35.84 -18.63 -57.97
N GLY A 238 34.92 -17.75 -57.58
CA GLY A 238 33.51 -18.05 -57.37
C GLY A 238 32.66 -16.79 -57.51
N PHE A 239 31.34 -16.92 -57.42
CA PHE A 239 30.40 -15.81 -57.49
C PHE A 239 29.52 -15.73 -56.25
N GLN A 240 28.98 -14.54 -55.97
CA GLN A 240 28.00 -14.29 -54.92
C GLN A 240 26.73 -13.72 -55.53
N THR A 241 25.59 -14.00 -54.90
CA THR A 241 24.28 -13.46 -55.27
C THR A 241 23.80 -12.51 -54.19
N CYS A 242 23.26 -11.34 -54.56
CA CYS A 242 22.70 -10.40 -53.60
C CYS A 242 21.26 -10.80 -53.21
N GLY A 243 20.99 -10.93 -51.91
CA GLY A 243 19.70 -11.41 -51.39
C GLY A 243 19.62 -11.31 -49.87
N GLN A 244 18.61 -11.97 -49.29
CA GLN A 244 18.43 -12.06 -47.84
C GLN A 244 19.01 -13.38 -47.35
N PHE A 245 20.16 -13.34 -46.67
CA PHE A 245 20.81 -14.55 -46.13
C PHE A 245 20.94 -14.56 -44.60
N ASP A 246 20.45 -13.52 -43.93
CA ASP A 246 20.26 -13.49 -42.49
C ASP A 246 18.79 -13.16 -42.10
N GLY A 247 18.58 -12.84 -40.82
CA GLY A 247 17.26 -12.58 -40.26
C GLY A 247 16.81 -11.12 -40.30
N ASP A 248 17.57 -10.21 -40.92
CA ASP A 248 17.22 -8.79 -40.98
C ASP A 248 16.49 -8.40 -42.28
N ALA A 249 16.21 -7.09 -42.43
CA ALA A 249 15.41 -6.57 -43.54
C ALA A 249 16.24 -6.03 -44.72
N CYS A 250 17.58 -6.13 -44.69
CA CYS A 250 18.49 -5.63 -45.71
C CYS A 250 19.17 -6.72 -46.52
N VAL A 251 19.51 -6.41 -47.76
CA VAL A 251 20.09 -7.39 -48.68
C VAL A 251 21.62 -7.38 -48.61
N GLU A 252 22.22 -8.56 -48.65
CA GLU A 252 23.64 -8.84 -48.47
C GLU A 252 24.15 -9.87 -49.50
N TRP A 253 25.47 -10.04 -49.56
CA TRP A 253 26.11 -10.98 -50.47
C TRP A 253 26.21 -12.39 -49.88
N SER A 254 25.60 -13.37 -50.55
CA SER A 254 25.68 -14.78 -50.19
C SER A 254 27.11 -15.27 -49.93
N GLU A 255 27.24 -16.43 -49.29
CA GLU A 255 28.51 -17.17 -49.32
C GLU A 255 29.00 -17.38 -50.77
N ILE A 256 30.33 -17.47 -50.92
CA ILE A 256 30.96 -17.62 -52.24
C ILE A 256 30.64 -19.00 -52.81
N ILE A 257 29.93 -19.02 -53.94
CA ILE A 257 29.70 -20.23 -54.72
C ILE A 257 30.92 -20.46 -55.62
N ALA A 258 31.77 -21.40 -55.24
CA ALA A 258 33.00 -21.71 -55.96
C ALA A 258 32.72 -22.26 -57.37
N CYS A 259 33.50 -21.78 -58.34
CA CYS A 259 33.48 -22.33 -59.70
C CYS A 259 34.07 -23.73 -59.73
N GLN A 260 33.52 -24.59 -60.60
CA GLN A 260 33.99 -25.96 -60.79
C GLN A 260 35.42 -25.97 -61.35
N ALA A 261 36.14 -27.07 -61.12
CA ALA A 261 37.49 -27.26 -61.65
C ALA A 261 37.52 -27.04 -63.18
N GLY A 262 38.43 -26.18 -63.65
CA GLY A 262 38.53 -25.79 -65.07
C GLY A 262 37.64 -24.61 -65.48
N THR A 263 36.93 -23.98 -64.54
CA THR A 263 36.16 -22.75 -64.77
C THR A 263 36.64 -21.63 -63.85
N SER A 264 36.40 -20.38 -64.24
CA SER A 264 36.66 -19.22 -63.41
C SER A 264 35.53 -18.19 -63.49
N CYS A 265 35.43 -17.34 -62.48
CA CYS A 265 34.36 -16.35 -62.41
C CYS A 265 34.68 -15.14 -63.30
N SER A 266 33.71 -14.75 -64.14
CA SER A 266 33.65 -13.44 -64.78
C SER A 266 32.21 -12.93 -64.79
N ASP A 267 32.04 -11.63 -64.55
CA ASP A 267 30.75 -10.95 -64.53
C ASP A 267 29.69 -11.63 -63.63
N GLY A 268 30.16 -12.20 -62.51
CA GLY A 268 29.30 -12.90 -61.54
C GLY A 268 28.82 -14.28 -61.99
N VAL A 269 29.45 -14.88 -63.01
CA VAL A 269 29.11 -16.21 -63.52
C VAL A 269 30.37 -17.05 -63.72
N CYS A 270 30.30 -18.34 -63.39
CA CYS A 270 31.38 -19.29 -63.69
C CYS A 270 31.35 -19.67 -65.17
N GLY A 271 32.45 -19.40 -65.88
CA GLY A 271 32.65 -19.78 -67.27
C GLY A 271 33.98 -20.50 -67.46
N ARG A 272 34.08 -21.33 -68.51
CA ARG A 272 35.36 -21.92 -68.91
C ARG A 272 36.21 -20.78 -69.49
N PHE A 273 37.23 -20.36 -68.74
CA PHE A 273 38.21 -19.41 -69.25
C PHE A 273 39.23 -20.17 -70.07
N CYS A 274 39.18 -19.90 -71.36
CA CYS A 274 40.21 -20.22 -72.30
C CYS A 274 40.60 -18.90 -72.98
N SER A 275 41.81 -18.81 -73.52
CA SER A 275 42.21 -17.71 -74.39
C SER A 275 42.52 -18.31 -75.75
N ASP A 276 42.05 -17.68 -76.83
CA ASP A 276 42.41 -18.12 -78.18
C ASP A 276 43.94 -18.24 -78.32
N GLU A 277 44.43 -19.45 -78.55
CA GLU A 277 45.85 -19.69 -78.82
C GLU A 277 46.24 -19.23 -80.23
N CYS A 278 45.23 -18.98 -81.08
CA CYS A 278 45.41 -18.66 -82.48
C CYS A 278 44.24 -17.83 -83.04
N ALA A 279 44.53 -17.05 -84.08
CA ALA A 279 43.51 -16.32 -84.83
C ALA A 279 42.71 -17.26 -85.72
N ALA A 280 41.40 -17.02 -85.85
CA ALA A 280 40.51 -17.82 -86.70
C ALA A 280 41.06 -17.99 -88.13
N GLY A 281 41.12 -19.24 -88.61
CA GLY A 281 41.61 -19.58 -89.94
C GLY A 281 43.13 -19.53 -90.11
N ALA A 282 43.90 -19.21 -89.06
CA ALA A 282 45.35 -19.28 -89.11
C ALA A 282 45.82 -20.73 -89.30
N SER A 283 46.90 -20.91 -90.04
CA SER A 283 47.61 -22.17 -90.19
C SER A 283 49.09 -22.00 -89.83
N ARG A 284 49.68 -23.02 -89.20
CA ARG A 284 51.11 -23.05 -88.86
C ARG A 284 51.73 -24.41 -89.16
N CYS A 285 53.05 -24.43 -89.35
CA CYS A 285 53.81 -25.67 -89.36
C CYS A 285 54.13 -26.08 -87.90
N GLY A 286 53.78 -27.29 -87.52
CA GLY A 286 54.03 -27.84 -86.19
C GLY A 286 53.86 -29.36 -86.18
N GLY A 287 54.68 -30.09 -85.41
CA GLY A 287 54.54 -31.55 -85.28
C GLY A 287 54.75 -32.35 -86.58
N GLY A 288 55.50 -31.83 -87.54
CA GLY A 288 55.77 -32.50 -88.83
C GLY A 288 54.68 -32.32 -89.91
N GLY A 289 53.68 -31.46 -89.67
CA GLY A 289 52.61 -31.16 -90.62
C GLY A 289 52.03 -29.75 -90.46
N VAL A 290 50.93 -29.48 -91.16
CA VAL A 290 50.15 -28.22 -91.06
C VAL A 290 49.09 -28.37 -89.97
N GLN A 291 49.06 -27.45 -89.01
CA GLN A 291 47.99 -27.30 -88.03
C GLN A 291 47.09 -26.13 -88.42
N VAL A 292 45.78 -26.28 -88.30
CA VAL A 292 44.79 -25.22 -88.56
C VAL A 292 44.13 -24.82 -87.26
N CYS A 293 43.91 -23.53 -87.06
CA CYS A 293 43.25 -22.95 -85.91
C CYS A 293 41.73 -23.15 -85.97
N GLY A 294 41.14 -23.70 -84.90
CA GLY A 294 39.72 -24.06 -84.80
C GLY A 294 39.36 -24.47 -83.38
N GLN A 295 38.12 -24.91 -83.12
CA GLN A 295 37.75 -25.49 -81.82
C GLN A 295 37.93 -27.01 -81.90
N PHE A 296 38.88 -27.54 -81.14
CA PHE A 296 39.19 -28.98 -81.14
C PHE A 296 38.90 -29.66 -79.81
N ASP A 297 38.46 -28.92 -78.79
CA ASP A 297 37.90 -29.47 -77.57
C ASP A 297 36.53 -28.85 -77.22
N ALA A 298 36.03 -29.14 -76.02
CA ALA A 298 34.70 -28.76 -75.55
C ALA A 298 34.63 -27.34 -74.94
N ASP A 299 35.61 -26.46 -75.17
CA ASP A 299 35.48 -25.04 -74.85
C ASP A 299 35.27 -24.12 -76.06
N ALA A 300 35.08 -22.83 -75.75
CA ALA A 300 34.68 -21.83 -76.73
C ALA A 300 35.88 -21.20 -77.46
N CYS A 301 37.11 -21.53 -77.09
CA CYS A 301 38.31 -20.89 -77.63
C CYS A 301 38.92 -21.69 -78.76
N ARG A 302 39.70 -21.01 -79.57
CA ARG A 302 40.38 -21.62 -80.70
C ARG A 302 41.77 -22.10 -80.31
N GLU A 303 42.06 -23.35 -80.64
CA GLU A 303 43.36 -23.98 -80.45
C GLU A 303 43.93 -24.50 -81.78
N TRP A 304 45.19 -24.91 -81.75
CA TRP A 304 45.82 -25.56 -82.90
C TRP A 304 45.41 -27.02 -83.01
N GLY A 305 44.77 -27.39 -84.12
CA GLY A 305 44.41 -28.78 -84.41
C GLY A 305 45.62 -29.71 -84.57
N SER A 306 45.35 -31.01 -84.73
CA SER A 306 46.40 -32.00 -84.99
C SER A 306 47.14 -31.71 -86.32
N ALA A 307 48.43 -32.06 -86.36
CA ALA A 307 49.27 -31.84 -87.53
C ALA A 307 48.87 -32.77 -88.68
N VAL A 308 48.47 -32.21 -89.82
CA VAL A 308 48.19 -32.96 -91.05
C VAL A 308 49.48 -33.01 -91.88
N PRO A 309 50.02 -34.21 -92.21
CA PRO A 309 51.22 -34.33 -93.05
C PRO A 309 51.01 -33.67 -94.42
N CYS A 310 52.06 -33.01 -94.92
CA CYS A 310 52.05 -32.51 -96.29
C CYS A 310 52.09 -33.70 -97.28
N PRO A 311 51.33 -33.65 -98.38
CA PRO A 311 51.39 -34.65 -99.44
C PRO A 311 52.76 -34.70 -100.14
#